data_AF-A0A1G0G696-F1
#
_entry.id   AF-A0A1G0G696-F1
#
_cell.length_a   1.000
_cell.length_b   1.000
_cell.length_c   1.000
_cell.angle_alpha   90.00
_cell.angle_beta   90.00
_cell.angle_gamma   90.00
#
_symmetry.space_group_name_H-M   'P 1'
#
loop_
_entity.id
_entity.type
_entity.pdbx_description
1 polymer ?
#
loop_
_entity_poly.entity_id
_entity_poly.type
_entity_poly.pdbx_seq_one_letter_code
_entity_poly.pdbx_strand_id
1 'polypeptide(L)'
;MKNLLLQLNELDYAILAVIFISLVVGVFRGFLREVISLVTWFLAFFAALRFAPVVAGLFDHAISNSMGRYIVSSVIIFLIIMILGIMINKLSQGLLTITGLGFFNRVLGFIFGSARGVLLVVIALLIIGLTPFQKENWYQHSSLTPHLQPWVQYFNQYVPKEFQSATTWIEKMHTTIKNGIDGNKNAKAIIDKQVNKTVNP
;
A
#
# COMPACT_ATOMS: atom_id res chain seq x y z
N MET A 1 -30.60 -8.98 -7.51
CA MET A 1 -29.77 -7.82 -7.11
C MET A 1 -29.68 -7.61 -5.60
N LYS A 2 -30.79 -7.57 -4.84
CA LYS A 2 -30.73 -7.38 -3.36
C LYS A 2 -29.93 -8.45 -2.59
N ASN A 3 -29.88 -9.69 -3.09
CA ASN A 3 -29.12 -10.77 -2.43
C ASN A 3 -27.60 -10.69 -2.65
N LEU A 4 -27.12 -9.99 -3.68
CA LEU A 4 -25.68 -9.81 -3.94
C LEU A 4 -25.06 -8.82 -2.96
N LEU A 5 -25.80 -7.80 -2.55
CA LEU A 5 -25.31 -6.80 -1.59
C LEU A 5 -25.35 -7.29 -0.13
N LEU A 6 -26.09 -8.35 0.18
CA LEU A 6 -26.21 -8.91 1.53
C LEU A 6 -25.20 -10.04 1.82
N GLN A 7 -24.44 -10.49 0.81
CA GLN A 7 -23.33 -11.45 0.95
C GLN A 7 -21.96 -10.79 1.02
N LEU A 8 -21.88 -9.47 0.82
CA LEU A 8 -20.63 -8.72 0.90
C LEU A 8 -20.24 -8.54 2.36
N ASN A 9 -18.97 -8.84 2.66
CA ASN A 9 -18.43 -8.63 3.98
C ASN A 9 -17.76 -7.25 4.10
N GLU A 10 -17.20 -6.96 5.27
CA GLU A 10 -16.55 -5.68 5.58
C GLU A 10 -15.42 -5.33 4.59
N LEU A 11 -14.66 -6.33 4.13
CA LEU A 11 -13.59 -6.14 3.16
C LEU A 11 -14.12 -5.77 1.79
N ASP A 12 -15.20 -6.42 1.33
CA ASP A 12 -15.80 -6.12 0.03
C ASP A 12 -16.32 -4.67 -0.02
N TYR A 13 -16.94 -4.18 1.06
CA TYR A 13 -17.35 -2.78 1.17
C TYR A 13 -16.15 -1.83 1.17
N ALA A 14 -15.05 -2.18 1.85
CA ALA A 14 -13.83 -1.37 1.84
C ALA A 14 -13.22 -1.29 0.43
N ILE A 15 -13.15 -2.42 -0.29
CA ILE A 15 -12.67 -2.50 -1.68
C ILE A 15 -13.51 -1.58 -2.58
N LEU A 16 -14.84 -1.72 -2.52
CA LEU A 16 -15.76 -0.90 -3.31
C LEU A 16 -15.64 0.58 -2.96
N ALA A 17 -15.52 0.91 -1.68
CA ALA A 17 -15.35 2.30 -1.23
C ALA A 17 -14.06 2.92 -1.79
N VAL A 18 -12.93 2.22 -1.72
CA VAL A 18 -11.65 2.71 -2.27
C VAL A 18 -11.73 2.94 -3.77
N ILE A 19 -12.28 1.98 -4.51
CA ILE A 19 -12.45 2.09 -5.97
C ILE A 19 -13.39 3.25 -6.30
N PHE A 20 -14.52 3.34 -5.62
CA PHE A 20 -15.52 4.37 -5.85
C PHE A 20 -14.98 5.77 -5.55
N ILE A 21 -14.31 5.96 -4.40
CA ILE A 21 -13.67 7.23 -4.06
C ILE A 21 -12.61 7.59 -5.11
N SER A 22 -11.76 6.64 -5.51
CA SER A 22 -10.72 6.89 -6.50
C SER A 22 -11.30 7.28 -7.86
N LEU A 23 -12.38 6.63 -8.29
CA LEU A 23 -13.14 6.95 -9.50
C LEU A 23 -13.75 8.34 -9.42
N VAL A 24 -14.44 8.67 -8.32
CA VAL A 24 -15.06 9.98 -8.10
C VAL A 24 -14.01 11.08 -8.12
N VAL A 25 -12.89 10.88 -7.43
CA VAL A 25 -11.75 11.79 -7.47
C VAL A 25 -11.21 11.95 -8.89
N GLY A 26 -11.09 10.85 -9.65
CA GLY A 26 -10.64 10.88 -11.04
C GLY A 26 -11.57 11.66 -11.97
N VAL A 27 -12.89 11.51 -11.81
CA VAL A 27 -13.88 12.30 -12.56
C VAL A 27 -13.79 13.79 -12.23
N PHE A 28 -13.69 14.14 -10.94
CA PHE A 28 -13.63 15.54 -10.52
C PHE A 28 -12.30 16.22 -10.86
N ARG A 29 -11.18 15.52 -10.70
CA ARG A 29 -9.85 16.04 -11.02
C ARG A 29 -9.58 16.04 -12.53
N GLY A 30 -10.08 15.03 -13.23
CA GLY A 30 -9.81 14.77 -14.64
C GLY A 30 -8.44 14.11 -14.88
N PHE A 31 -8.34 13.37 -15.98
CA PHE A 31 -7.17 12.56 -16.34
C PHE A 31 -5.87 13.37 -16.42
N LEU A 32 -5.89 14.51 -17.13
CA LEU A 32 -4.67 15.28 -17.37
C LEU A 32 -4.03 15.76 -16.07
N ARG A 33 -4.86 16.18 -15.11
CA ARG A 33 -4.42 16.60 -13.78
C ARG A 33 -3.77 15.45 -13.02
N GLU A 34 -4.32 14.24 -13.13
CA GLU A 34 -3.77 13.05 -12.48
C GLU A 34 -2.44 12.61 -13.11
N VAL A 35 -2.34 12.61 -14.44
CA VAL A 35 -1.10 12.29 -15.15
C VAL A 35 0.00 13.31 -14.85
N ILE A 36 -0.28 14.61 -14.95
CA ILE A 36 0.69 15.66 -14.62
C ILE A 36 1.15 15.52 -13.16
N SER A 37 0.24 15.21 -12.23
CA SER A 37 0.59 15.00 -10.84
C SER A 37 1.55 13.81 -10.67
N LEU A 38 1.28 12.68 -11.32
CA LEU A 38 2.14 11.50 -11.22
C LEU A 38 3.51 11.72 -11.85
N VAL A 39 3.54 12.34 -13.03
CA VAL A 39 4.80 12.71 -13.70
C VAL A 39 5.59 13.69 -12.84
N THR A 40 4.93 14.69 -12.24
CA THR A 40 5.57 15.64 -11.32
C THR A 40 6.20 14.93 -10.13
N TRP A 41 5.45 14.02 -9.47
CA TRP A 41 5.98 13.25 -8.35
C TRP A 41 7.19 12.40 -8.75
N PHE A 42 7.12 11.71 -9.90
CA PHE A 42 8.23 10.92 -10.42
C PHE A 42 9.46 11.80 -10.71
N LEU A 43 9.27 12.90 -11.44
CA LEU A 43 10.34 13.86 -11.74
C LEU A 43 10.92 14.50 -10.49
N ALA A 44 10.10 14.83 -9.49
CA ALA A 44 10.54 15.42 -8.24
C ALA A 44 11.45 14.46 -7.47
N PHE A 45 11.06 13.18 -7.34
CA PHE A 45 11.89 12.16 -6.71
C PHE A 45 13.18 11.91 -7.50
N PHE A 46 13.07 11.72 -8.81
CA PHE A 46 14.23 11.48 -9.67
C PHE A 46 15.23 12.65 -9.60
N ALA A 47 14.73 13.89 -9.71
CA ALA A 47 15.56 15.09 -9.62
C ALA A 47 16.17 15.26 -8.22
N ALA A 48 15.39 15.04 -7.15
CA ALA A 48 15.89 15.11 -5.79
C ALA A 48 17.06 14.14 -5.57
N LEU A 49 16.90 12.87 -5.98
CA LEU A 49 17.96 11.87 -5.85
C LEU A 49 19.18 12.19 -6.72
N ARG A 50 18.98 12.68 -7.95
CA ARG A 50 20.06 12.89 -8.91
C ARG A 50 20.86 14.16 -8.67
N PHE A 51 20.21 15.23 -8.22
CA PHE A 51 20.78 16.57 -8.11
C PHE A 51 21.04 17.04 -6.68
N ALA A 52 20.56 16.31 -5.65
CA ALA A 52 20.90 16.61 -4.26
C ALA A 52 22.41 16.76 -3.97
N PRO A 53 23.33 15.96 -4.56
CA PRO A 53 24.76 16.16 -4.34
C PRO A 53 25.28 17.52 -4.80
N VAL A 54 24.76 18.02 -5.92
CA VAL A 54 25.18 19.31 -6.50
C VAL A 54 24.71 20.45 -5.61
N VAL A 55 23.47 20.40 -5.14
CA VAL A 55 22.88 21.44 -4.27
C VAL A 55 23.43 21.36 -2.85
N ALA A 56 23.84 20.18 -2.37
CA ALA A 56 24.44 19.99 -1.04
C ALA A 56 25.71 20.82 -0.83
N GLY A 57 26.53 21.03 -1.87
CA GLY A 57 27.71 21.88 -1.79
C GLY A 57 27.41 23.35 -1.46
N LEU A 58 26.21 23.83 -1.79
CA LEU A 58 25.79 25.20 -1.44
C LEU A 58 25.57 25.37 0.08
N PHE A 59 25.34 24.28 0.80
CA PHE A 59 25.09 24.28 2.24
C PHE A 59 26.33 23.94 3.06
N ASP A 60 27.52 23.91 2.45
CA ASP A 60 28.76 23.51 3.13
C ASP A 60 29.07 24.35 4.37
N HIS A 61 28.73 25.64 4.34
CA HIS A 61 28.95 26.57 5.45
C HIS A 61 27.78 26.66 6.43
N ALA A 62 26.61 26.12 6.08
CA ALA A 62 25.39 26.21 6.88
C ALA A 62 25.13 24.95 7.72
N ILE A 63 25.53 23.77 7.21
CA ILE A 63 25.28 22.47 7.86
C ILE A 63 26.57 21.66 7.83
N SER A 64 27.09 21.34 9.02
CA SER A 64 28.31 20.55 9.18
C SER A 64 28.13 19.07 8.85
N ASN A 65 26.93 18.53 9.10
CA ASN A 65 26.62 17.12 8.84
C ASN A 65 26.38 16.89 7.34
N SER A 66 27.22 16.06 6.71
CA SER A 66 27.13 15.71 5.30
C SER A 66 25.78 15.09 4.93
N MET A 67 25.29 14.12 5.70
CA MET A 67 23.98 13.50 5.50
C MET A 67 22.84 14.51 5.61
N GLY A 68 22.92 15.42 6.59
CA GLY A 68 21.95 16.50 6.78
C GLY A 68 21.83 17.40 5.55
N ARG A 69 22.97 17.79 4.95
CA ARG A 69 22.99 18.58 3.70
C ARG A 69 22.30 17.86 2.55
N TYR A 70 22.59 16.58 2.35
CA TYR A 70 21.97 15.77 1.30
C TYR A 70 20.44 15.70 1.46
N ILE A 71 19.96 15.47 2.67
CA ILE A 71 18.52 15.41 2.95
C ILE A 71 17.86 16.76 2.66
N VAL A 72 18.42 17.86 3.20
CA VAL A 72 17.86 19.21 3.00
C VAL A 72 17.84 19.58 1.52
N SER A 73 18.93 19.34 0.79
CA SER A 73 19.00 19.57 -0.65
C SER A 73 17.96 18.77 -1.44
N SER A 74 17.79 17.49 -1.10
CA SER A 74 16.79 16.63 -1.73
C SER A 74 15.39 17.18 -1.52
N VAL A 75 15.07 17.59 -0.29
CA VAL A 75 13.77 18.18 0.06
C VAL A 75 13.52 19.49 -0.70
N ILE A 76 14.51 20.38 -0.77
CA ILE A 76 14.38 21.65 -1.49
C ILE A 76 14.09 21.41 -2.97
N ILE A 77 14.88 20.55 -3.63
CA ILE A 77 14.68 20.21 -5.04
C ILE A 77 13.29 19.61 -5.25
N PHE A 78 12.90 18.65 -4.40
CA PHE A 78 11.60 18.01 -4.46
C PHE A 78 10.45 19.04 -4.39
N LEU A 79 10.52 19.97 -3.44
CA LEU A 79 9.51 21.01 -3.27
C LEU A 79 9.47 21.98 -4.46
N ILE A 80 10.62 22.38 -5.00
CA ILE A 80 10.67 23.24 -6.19
C ILE A 80 9.97 22.57 -7.38
N ILE A 81 10.29 21.31 -7.66
CA ILE A 81 9.65 20.57 -8.77
C ILE A 81 8.15 20.40 -8.52
N MET A 82 7.74 20.12 -7.28
CA MET A 82 6.32 20.03 -6.91
C MET A 82 5.58 21.35 -7.15
N ILE A 83 6.17 22.49 -6.78
CA ILE A 83 5.58 23.81 -7.02
C ILE A 83 5.44 24.07 -8.53
N LEU A 84 6.47 23.78 -9.32
CA LEU A 84 6.42 23.90 -10.77
C LEU A 84 5.33 23.01 -11.39
N GLY A 85 5.21 21.77 -10.92
CA GLY A 85 4.15 20.86 -11.36
C GLY A 85 2.75 21.38 -11.05
N ILE A 86 2.55 22.00 -9.87
CA ILE A 86 1.28 22.66 -9.54
C ILE A 86 0.99 23.81 -10.52
N MET A 87 2.00 24.61 -10.87
CA MET A 87 1.84 25.72 -11.83
C MET A 87 1.45 25.18 -13.22
N ILE A 88 2.17 24.17 -13.73
CA ILE A 88 1.87 23.53 -15.02
C ILE A 88 0.45 22.99 -15.01
N ASN A 89 0.05 22.30 -13.94
CA ASN A 89 -1.28 21.72 -13.81
C ASN A 89 -2.40 22.79 -13.82
N LYS A 90 -2.17 23.96 -13.22
CA LYS A 90 -3.11 25.09 -13.31
C LYS A 90 -3.23 25.62 -14.73
N LEU A 91 -2.11 25.76 -15.45
CA LEU A 91 -2.11 26.21 -16.84
C LEU A 91 -2.84 25.22 -17.77
N SER A 92 -2.61 23.91 -17.59
CA SER A 92 -3.26 22.87 -18.38
C SER A 92 -4.80 22.89 -18.27
N GLN A 93 -5.35 23.33 -17.14
CA GLN A 93 -6.80 23.47 -17.00
C GLN A 93 -7.38 24.62 -17.84
N GLY A 94 -6.63 25.72 -17.99
CA GLY A 94 -7.00 26.80 -18.90
C GLY A 94 -7.10 26.28 -20.33
N LEU A 95 -6.13 25.47 -20.77
CA LEU A 95 -6.11 24.88 -22.12
C LEU A 95 -7.30 23.94 -22.38
N LEU A 96 -7.68 23.12 -21.39
CA LEU A 96 -8.83 22.22 -21.51
C LEU A 96 -10.16 22.99 -21.60
N THR A 97 -10.23 24.17 -20.98
CA THR A 97 -11.42 25.02 -21.03
C THR A 97 -11.56 25.67 -22.41
N ILE A 98 -10.45 26.13 -22.99
CA ILE A 98 -10.43 26.76 -24.32
C ILE A 98 -10.74 25.74 -25.43
N THR A 99 -10.22 24.52 -25.32
CA THR A 99 -10.41 23.47 -26.33
C THR A 99 -11.76 22.77 -26.24
N GLY A 100 -12.53 22.98 -25.17
CA GLY A 100 -13.81 22.30 -24.94
C GLY A 100 -13.69 20.80 -24.63
N LEU A 101 -12.47 20.26 -24.48
CA LEU A 101 -12.21 18.83 -24.23
C LEU A 101 -12.43 18.40 -22.77
N GLY A 102 -13.03 19.26 -21.95
CA GLY A 102 -13.29 19.00 -20.54
C GLY A 102 -14.08 17.71 -20.29
N PHE A 103 -15.05 17.37 -21.14
CA PHE A 103 -15.83 16.14 -21.02
C PHE A 103 -14.97 14.88 -21.19
N PHE A 104 -14.21 14.79 -22.29
CA PHE A 104 -13.31 13.67 -22.54
C PHE A 104 -12.24 13.53 -21.44
N ASN A 105 -11.70 14.64 -20.94
CA ASN A 105 -10.77 14.63 -19.82
C ASN A 105 -11.38 14.02 -18.53
N ARG A 106 -12.68 14.24 -18.27
CA ARG A 106 -13.38 13.64 -17.12
C ARG A 106 -13.68 12.15 -17.34
N VAL A 107 -14.05 11.74 -18.57
CA VAL A 107 -14.26 10.32 -18.90
C VAL A 107 -12.95 9.54 -18.81
N LEU A 108 -11.85 10.08 -19.31
CA LEU A 108 -10.53 9.47 -19.12
C LEU A 108 -10.15 9.45 -17.63
N GLY A 109 -10.56 10.49 -16.87
CA GLY A 109 -10.37 10.54 -15.42
C GLY A 109 -11.15 9.45 -14.68
N PHE A 110 -12.35 9.09 -15.15
CA PHE A 110 -13.10 7.94 -14.65
C PHE A 110 -12.32 6.63 -14.84
N ILE A 111 -11.82 6.39 -16.06
CA ILE A 111 -11.09 5.16 -16.40
C ILE A 111 -9.79 5.09 -15.58
N PHE A 112 -9.03 6.17 -15.54
CA PHE A 112 -7.79 6.25 -14.79
C PHE A 112 -8.02 6.14 -13.28
N GLY A 113 -9.01 6.84 -12.74
CA GLY A 113 -9.40 6.77 -11.33
C GLY A 113 -9.83 5.37 -10.92
N SER A 114 -10.57 4.67 -11.79
CA SER A 114 -10.96 3.26 -11.57
C SER A 114 -9.74 2.33 -11.57
N ALA A 115 -8.88 2.45 -12.59
CA ALA A 115 -7.65 1.66 -12.68
C ALA A 115 -6.73 1.89 -11.47
N ARG A 116 -6.55 3.15 -11.04
CA ARG A 116 -5.82 3.51 -9.82
C ARG A 116 -6.47 2.91 -8.58
N GLY A 117 -7.80 2.97 -8.47
CA GLY A 117 -8.53 2.38 -7.35
C GLY A 117 -8.27 0.88 -7.23
N VAL A 118 -8.37 0.16 -8.34
CA VAL A 118 -8.05 -1.28 -8.40
C VAL A 118 -6.59 -1.52 -8.03
N LEU A 119 -5.65 -0.73 -8.56
CA LEU A 119 -4.23 -0.85 -8.23
C LEU A 119 -3.96 -0.66 -6.73
N LEU A 120 -4.58 0.34 -6.10
CA LEU A 120 -4.46 0.58 -4.66
C LEU A 120 -4.99 -0.61 -3.85
N VAL A 121 -6.12 -1.19 -4.25
CA VAL A 121 -6.67 -2.38 -3.59
C VAL A 121 -5.74 -3.58 -3.78
N VAL A 122 -5.20 -3.80 -4.98
CA VAL A 122 -4.23 -4.89 -5.23
C VAL A 122 -2.99 -4.74 -4.34
N ILE A 123 -2.47 -3.52 -4.20
CA ILE A 123 -1.35 -3.24 -3.28
C ILE A 123 -1.74 -3.54 -1.83
N ALA A 124 -2.94 -3.16 -1.40
CA ALA A 124 -3.42 -3.48 -0.04
C ALA A 124 -3.55 -5.00 0.18
N LEU A 125 -4.10 -5.73 -0.79
CA LEU A 125 -4.22 -7.18 -0.73
C LEU A 125 -2.86 -7.88 -0.75
N LEU A 126 -1.87 -7.35 -1.48
CA LEU A 126 -0.48 -7.82 -1.42
C LEU A 126 0.09 -7.67 -0.01
N ILE A 127 -0.08 -6.50 0.62
CA ILE A 127 0.40 -6.25 1.99
C ILE A 127 -0.31 -7.19 2.97
N ILE A 128 -1.64 -7.35 2.85
CA ILE A 128 -2.40 -8.32 3.65
C ILE A 128 -1.85 -9.74 3.42
N GLY A 129 -1.45 -10.06 2.19
CA GLY A 129 -0.84 -11.33 1.84
C GLY A 129 0.50 -11.62 2.50
N LEU A 130 1.21 -10.58 2.94
CA LEU A 130 2.44 -10.68 3.72
C LEU A 130 2.16 -10.74 5.24
N THR A 131 0.89 -10.80 5.66
CA THR A 131 0.48 -10.83 7.07
C THR A 131 -0.39 -12.05 7.36
N PRO A 132 -0.49 -12.50 8.63
CA PRO A 132 -1.36 -13.62 8.99
C PRO A 132 -2.87 -13.34 8.77
N PHE A 133 -3.25 -12.10 8.44
CA PHE A 133 -4.63 -11.69 8.18
C PHE A 133 -5.29 -12.41 7.00
N GLN A 134 -4.53 -13.08 6.13
CA GLN A 134 -5.12 -13.94 5.10
C GLN A 134 -5.99 -15.06 5.69
N LYS A 135 -5.73 -15.53 6.91
CA LYS A 135 -6.48 -16.63 7.54
C LYS A 135 -7.79 -16.19 8.20
N GLU A 136 -8.03 -14.88 8.27
CA GLU A 136 -9.21 -14.32 8.94
C GLU A 136 -10.49 -14.53 8.13
N ASN A 137 -11.62 -14.62 8.86
CA ASN A 137 -12.93 -14.88 8.25
C ASN A 137 -13.34 -13.81 7.23
N TRP A 138 -13.03 -12.53 7.50
CA TRP A 138 -13.35 -11.42 6.60
C TRP A 138 -12.52 -11.43 5.31
N TYR A 139 -11.36 -12.07 5.29
CA TYR A 139 -10.57 -12.21 4.07
C TYR A 139 -11.04 -13.42 3.25
N GLN A 140 -11.23 -14.58 3.90
CA GLN A 140 -11.60 -15.84 3.24
C GLN A 140 -13.00 -15.83 2.63
N HIS A 141 -13.95 -15.10 3.23
CA HIS A 141 -15.33 -15.02 2.75
C HIS A 141 -15.57 -13.82 1.82
N SER A 142 -14.52 -13.09 1.41
CA SER A 142 -14.68 -11.93 0.52
C SER A 142 -15.01 -12.40 -0.90
N SER A 143 -16.07 -11.82 -1.47
CA SER A 143 -16.49 -12.13 -2.83
C SER A 143 -15.62 -11.44 -3.89
N LEU A 144 -15.03 -10.28 -3.57
CA LEU A 144 -14.23 -9.51 -4.52
C LEU A 144 -12.75 -9.90 -4.54
N THR A 145 -12.24 -10.44 -3.44
CA THR A 145 -10.82 -10.84 -3.33
C THR A 145 -10.40 -11.86 -4.41
N PRO A 146 -11.15 -12.93 -4.71
CA PRO A 146 -10.78 -13.90 -5.75
C PRO A 146 -10.63 -13.28 -7.14
N HIS A 147 -11.42 -12.25 -7.47
CA HIS A 147 -11.35 -11.55 -8.76
C HIS A 147 -10.10 -10.69 -8.91
N LEU A 148 -9.54 -10.22 -7.78
CA LEU A 148 -8.32 -9.41 -7.75
C LEU A 148 -7.06 -10.28 -7.59
N GLN A 149 -7.21 -11.54 -7.18
CA GLN A 149 -6.12 -12.47 -6.91
C GLN A 149 -5.15 -12.66 -8.09
N PRO A 150 -5.58 -12.73 -9.38
CA PRO A 150 -4.65 -12.82 -10.50
C PRO A 150 -3.69 -11.62 -10.58
N TRP A 151 -4.20 -10.42 -10.29
CA TRP A 151 -3.38 -9.20 -10.25
C TRP A 151 -2.44 -9.22 -9.05
N VAL A 152 -2.92 -9.64 -7.88
CA VAL A 152 -2.08 -9.82 -6.69
C VAL A 152 -0.93 -10.77 -6.99
N GLN A 153 -1.19 -11.94 -7.59
CA GLN A 153 -0.14 -12.90 -7.96
C GLN A 153 0.83 -12.34 -8.99
N TYR A 154 0.32 -11.63 -10.01
CA TYR A 154 1.16 -10.98 -11.01
C TYR A 154 2.13 -9.98 -10.37
N PHE A 155 1.68 -9.16 -9.42
CA PHE A 155 2.55 -8.20 -8.75
C PHE A 155 3.42 -8.81 -7.66
N ASN A 156 3.03 -9.96 -7.09
CA ASN A 156 3.80 -10.65 -6.07
C ASN A 156 5.19 -11.10 -6.58
N GLN A 157 5.37 -11.28 -7.89
CA GLN A 157 6.68 -11.60 -8.48
C GLN A 157 7.72 -10.47 -8.33
N TYR A 158 7.26 -9.23 -8.16
CA TYR A 158 8.12 -8.07 -7.94
C TYR A 158 8.38 -7.81 -6.45
N VAL A 159 7.69 -8.52 -5.56
CA VAL A 159 7.92 -8.42 -4.11
C VAL A 159 9.26 -9.12 -3.80
N PRO A 160 10.22 -8.43 -3.14
CA PRO A 160 11.49 -9.04 -2.77
C PRO A 160 11.29 -10.28 -1.89
N LYS A 161 12.08 -11.34 -2.12
CA LYS A 161 11.94 -12.65 -1.47
C LYS A 161 12.14 -12.58 0.04
N GLU A 162 12.86 -11.57 0.51
CA GLU A 162 13.13 -11.29 1.93
C GLU A 162 11.84 -11.02 2.71
N PHE A 163 10.84 -10.38 2.09
CA PHE A 163 9.54 -10.16 2.74
C PHE A 163 8.74 -11.46 2.84
N GLN A 164 8.87 -12.37 1.88
CA GLN A 164 8.19 -13.65 1.89
C GLN A 164 8.78 -14.60 2.94
N SER A 165 10.10 -14.63 3.09
CA SER A 165 10.78 -15.46 4.10
C SER A 165 10.50 -15.01 5.55
N ALA A 166 10.26 -13.71 5.77
CA ALA A 166 9.87 -13.21 7.08
C ALA A 166 8.55 -13.83 7.56
N THR A 167 7.57 -14.01 6.67
CA THR A 167 6.26 -14.58 7.02
C THR A 167 6.36 -16.06 7.40
N THR A 168 7.17 -16.84 6.69
CA THR A 168 7.35 -18.27 6.96
C THR A 168 8.07 -18.52 8.28
N TRP A 169 9.05 -17.68 8.63
CA TRP A 169 9.70 -17.75 9.94
C TRP A 169 8.75 -17.41 11.09
N ILE A 170 7.87 -16.40 10.93
CA ILE A 170 6.85 -16.04 11.93
C ILE A 170 5.88 -17.20 12.17
N GLU A 171 5.41 -17.86 11.12
CA GLU A 171 4.51 -19.01 11.25
C GLU A 171 5.18 -20.22 11.93
N LYS A 172 6.43 -20.50 11.54
CA LYS A 172 7.23 -21.56 12.18
C LYS A 172 7.48 -21.28 13.65
N MET A 173 7.74 -20.02 14.04
CA MET A 173 7.89 -19.65 15.44
C MET A 173 6.59 -19.84 16.22
N HIS A 174 5.46 -19.33 15.70
CA HIS A 174 4.18 -19.42 16.39
C HIS A 174 3.78 -20.88 16.65
N THR A 175 3.99 -21.76 15.66
CA THR A 175 3.74 -23.21 15.81
C THR A 175 4.71 -23.88 16.78
N THR A 176 6.01 -23.55 16.73
CA THR A 176 7.01 -24.10 17.65
C THR A 176 6.74 -23.68 19.10
N ILE A 177 6.40 -22.41 19.33
CA ILE A 177 6.04 -21.88 20.65
C ILE A 177 4.78 -22.56 21.17
N LYS A 178 3.73 -22.66 20.34
CA LYS A 178 2.47 -23.33 20.72
C LYS A 178 2.70 -24.79 21.10
N ASN A 179 3.41 -25.55 20.27
CA ASN A 179 3.71 -26.95 20.54
C ASN A 179 4.57 -27.12 21.81
N GLY A 180 5.52 -26.22 22.06
CA GLY A 180 6.33 -26.20 23.28
C GLY A 180 5.51 -25.90 24.54
N ILE A 181 4.59 -24.93 24.46
CA ILE A 181 3.66 -24.60 25.56
C ILE A 181 2.73 -25.78 25.85
N ASP A 182 2.14 -26.37 24.80
CA ASP A 182 1.20 -27.50 24.93
C ASP A 182 1.92 -28.74 25.48
N GLY A 183 3.15 -29.01 25.02
CA GLY A 183 4.00 -30.09 25.54
C GLY A 183 4.32 -29.92 27.04
N ASN A 184 4.67 -28.71 27.48
CA ASN A 184 4.92 -28.41 28.89
C ASN A 184 3.66 -28.58 29.76
N LYS A 185 2.50 -28.08 29.29
CA LYS A 185 1.22 -28.27 29.99
C LYS A 185 0.88 -29.76 30.18
N ASN A 186 1.07 -30.57 29.13
CA ASN A 186 0.81 -32.00 29.19
C ASN A 186 1.78 -32.72 30.16
N ALA A 187 3.07 -32.38 30.12
CA ALA A 187 4.07 -32.93 31.04
C ALA A 187 3.72 -32.60 32.50
N LYS A 188 3.34 -31.35 32.78
CA LYS A 188 2.92 -30.92 34.12
C LYS A 188 1.67 -31.67 34.59
N ALA A 189 0.67 -31.86 33.73
CA ALA A 189 -0.54 -32.62 34.06
C ALA A 189 -0.25 -34.09 34.38
N ILE A 190 0.71 -34.71 33.68
CA ILE A 190 1.15 -36.09 33.96
C ILE A 190 1.85 -36.16 35.32
N ILE A 191 2.74 -35.21 35.61
CA ILE A 191 3.44 -35.13 36.90
C ILE A 191 2.43 -34.92 38.02
N ASP A 192 1.51 -33.96 37.90
CA ASP A 192 0.49 -33.68 38.91
C ASP A 192 -0.41 -34.92 39.16
N LYS A 193 -0.76 -35.67 38.10
CA LYS A 193 -1.52 -36.93 38.21
C LYS A 193 -0.73 -38.03 38.90
N GLN A 194 0.57 -38.14 38.63
CA GLN A 194 1.45 -39.10 39.31
C GLN A 194 1.64 -38.74 40.78
N VAL A 195 1.93 -37.47 41.08
CA VAL A 195 2.08 -36.96 42.44
C VAL A 195 0.81 -37.18 43.25
N ASN A 196 -0.37 -36.86 42.71
CA ASN A 196 -1.64 -37.08 43.40
C ASN A 196 -1.91 -38.57 43.69
N LYS A 197 -1.57 -39.47 42.75
CA LYS A 197 -1.68 -40.92 42.96
C LYS A 197 -0.71 -41.45 44.03
N THR A 198 0.46 -40.81 44.18
CA THR A 198 1.44 -41.19 45.22
C THR A 198 1.16 -40.59 46.60
N VAL A 199 0.49 -39.43 46.66
CA VAL A 199 0.18 -38.71 47.91
C VAL A 199 -1.17 -39.15 48.48
N ASN A 200 -2.10 -39.64 47.65
CA ASN A 200 -3.43 -40.08 48.06
C ASN A 200 -3.78 -41.45 47.43
N PRO A 201 -3.20 -42.55 47.94
CA PRO A 201 -3.38 -43.91 47.39
C PRO A 201 -4.79 -44.48 47.61
#